data_AF-A0A3N9WJL1-F1
#
_entry.id   AF-A0A3N9WJL1-F1
#
_cell.length_a   1.000
_cell.length_b   1.000
_cell.length_c   1.000
_cell.angle_alpha   90.00
_cell.angle_beta   90.00
_cell.angle_gamma   90.00
#
_symmetry.space_group_name_H-M   'P 1'
#
loop_
_entity.id
_entity.type
_entity.pdbx_description
1 polymer ?
#
loop_
_entity_poly.entity_id
_entity_poly.type
_entity_poly.pdbx_seq_one_letter_code
_entity_poly.pdbx_strand_id
1 'polypeptide(L)'
;MTPSITDTFNRTALLAVHEGTQATVAAALDAQVATGMAIVADSMADVRGQAALCTAVATAVRAFGHVIVITDGHLPLTAGPHRGHTIVQMIEQEGGRLADDLTDVPADWPVLYLGDAGLPASGGGVRLRAKWSGWTAHVHPADTGPDHGLEGNILAAIAAAALGVHEAFGAIRNRPGSDAGWRTITVNLWQPGSSADGPELSHAPAAWWIVGLGHLGQAYAWVMSWLTYADPTQVEIVLQDTQRVVDANHSTGLLTPVKPDPVRKTRLAAAVLERAGYDVVILDRRLNHTSRVLADDHHVALLGVDSLDPRRLISGVGWKLAIDAGLGVGPADFNAVLLRRFPAYILSDQVPGWKGDVPQQRRAATAALADLQRRDPCGSVQLAGTAVGAAFVGVITACLGVAQGIRAALSVDGFDVINLHLQTDDVDLAPATREVDVVAARLCAL
;
A
#
# COMPACT_ATOMS: atom_id res chain seq x y z
N MET A 1 -26.51 1.30 -18.34
CA MET A 1 -25.26 1.93 -18.83
C MET A 1 -24.19 0.87 -18.81
N THR A 2 -23.46 0.66 -19.90
CA THR A 2 -22.26 -0.18 -19.90
C THR A 2 -21.20 0.52 -19.04
N PRO A 3 -20.58 -0.15 -18.06
CA PRO A 3 -19.52 0.47 -17.24
C PRO A 3 -18.37 0.93 -18.12
N SER A 4 -17.71 2.03 -17.76
CA SER A 4 -16.53 2.51 -18.50
C SER A 4 -15.42 1.46 -18.41
N ILE A 5 -14.58 1.38 -19.45
CA ILE A 5 -13.39 0.53 -19.43
C ILE A 5 -12.48 0.86 -18.22
N THR A 6 -12.44 2.12 -17.76
CA THR A 6 -11.63 2.49 -16.59
C THR A 6 -12.20 2.01 -15.27
N ASP A 7 -13.50 1.71 -15.23
CA ASP A 7 -14.21 1.20 -14.06
C ASP A 7 -14.12 -0.32 -13.93
N THR A 8 -13.56 -1.00 -14.93
CA THR A 8 -13.41 -2.47 -14.95
C THR A 8 -11.98 -2.95 -15.16
N PHE A 9 -11.09 -2.11 -15.72
CA PHE A 9 -9.74 -2.52 -16.08
C PHE A 9 -8.78 -2.60 -14.88
N ASN A 10 -8.01 -3.69 -14.81
CA ASN A 10 -6.99 -3.92 -13.78
C ASN A 10 -5.82 -2.92 -13.94
N ARG A 11 -5.56 -2.12 -12.91
CA ARG A 11 -4.53 -1.06 -12.93
C ARG A 11 -3.09 -1.57 -13.02
N THR A 12 -2.83 -2.79 -12.56
CA THR A 12 -1.52 -3.44 -12.68
C THR A 12 -1.29 -3.90 -14.12
N ALA A 13 -2.30 -4.52 -14.76
CA ALA A 13 -2.22 -4.93 -16.17
C ALA A 13 -2.02 -3.74 -17.14
N LEU A 14 -2.39 -2.54 -16.70
CA LEU A 14 -2.24 -1.31 -17.47
C LEU A 14 -0.77 -0.95 -17.75
N LEU A 15 0.16 -1.47 -16.94
CA LEU A 15 1.59 -1.37 -17.18
C LEU A 15 1.98 -1.94 -18.55
N ALA A 16 1.54 -3.15 -18.88
CA ALA A 16 1.86 -3.80 -20.14
C ALA A 16 1.32 -3.02 -21.35
N VAL A 17 0.15 -2.39 -21.19
CA VAL A 17 -0.45 -1.51 -22.20
C VAL A 17 0.40 -0.26 -22.43
N HIS A 18 0.86 0.40 -21.36
CA HIS A 18 1.63 1.65 -21.46
C HIS A 18 3.09 1.48 -21.84
N GLU A 19 3.66 0.30 -21.57
CA GLU A 19 5.00 -0.05 -22.04
C GLU A 19 5.01 -0.58 -23.46
N GLY A 20 3.85 -0.96 -23.99
CA GLY A 20 3.74 -1.53 -25.33
C GLY A 20 4.34 -2.94 -25.41
N THR A 21 4.36 -3.70 -24.30
CA THR A 21 4.81 -5.09 -24.30
C THR A 21 3.78 -6.04 -24.93
N GLN A 22 2.56 -5.56 -25.14
CA GLN A 22 1.44 -6.34 -25.68
C GLN A 22 0.80 -5.63 -26.87
N ALA A 23 0.34 -6.43 -27.84
CA ALA A 23 -0.24 -5.92 -29.08
C ALA A 23 -1.67 -5.38 -28.91
N THR A 24 -2.41 -5.88 -27.91
CA THR A 24 -3.80 -5.49 -27.63
C THR A 24 -4.05 -5.37 -26.13
N VAL A 25 -5.11 -4.64 -25.76
CA VAL A 25 -5.56 -4.53 -24.37
C VAL A 25 -6.03 -5.88 -23.80
N ALA A 26 -6.64 -6.73 -24.64
CA ALA A 26 -7.02 -8.09 -24.25
C ALA A 26 -5.79 -8.96 -23.96
N ALA A 27 -4.78 -8.93 -24.84
CA ALA A 27 -3.53 -9.66 -24.64
C ALA A 27 -2.78 -9.22 -23.36
N ALA A 28 -2.88 -7.95 -22.97
CA ALA A 28 -2.34 -7.47 -21.70
C ALA A 28 -3.06 -8.07 -20.48
N LEU A 29 -4.38 -8.24 -20.55
CA LEU A 29 -5.13 -8.92 -19.49
C LEU A 29 -4.84 -10.42 -19.47
N ASP A 30 -4.80 -11.08 -20.63
CA ASP A 30 -4.49 -12.51 -20.73
C ASP A 30 -3.08 -12.82 -20.19
N ALA A 31 -2.09 -11.99 -20.54
CA ALA A 31 -0.74 -12.11 -20.02
C ALA A 31 -0.69 -11.94 -18.50
N GLN A 32 -1.45 -10.98 -17.95
CA GLN A 32 -1.56 -10.79 -16.50
C GLN A 32 -2.17 -12.03 -15.83
N VAL A 33 -3.26 -12.58 -16.38
CA VAL A 33 -3.93 -13.78 -15.85
C VAL A 33 -3.01 -15.00 -15.88
N ALA A 34 -2.11 -15.11 -16.85
CA ALA A 34 -1.16 -16.22 -16.94
C ALA A 34 -0.02 -16.16 -15.91
N THR A 35 0.15 -15.04 -15.19
CA THR A 35 1.17 -14.92 -14.14
C THR A 35 0.71 -15.56 -12.83
N GLY A 36 1.67 -16.00 -12.01
CA GLY A 36 1.36 -16.39 -10.65
C GLY A 36 2.54 -16.28 -9.70
N MET A 37 2.25 -16.49 -8.41
CA MET A 37 3.21 -16.42 -7.31
C MET A 37 2.83 -17.43 -6.23
N ALA A 38 3.82 -17.99 -5.55
CA ALA A 38 3.61 -18.77 -4.33
C ALA A 38 4.09 -18.00 -3.09
N ILE A 39 3.38 -18.17 -1.97
CA ILE A 39 3.72 -17.61 -0.66
C ILE A 39 3.83 -18.76 0.34
N VAL A 40 4.93 -18.82 1.08
CA VAL A 40 5.19 -19.86 2.07
C VAL A 40 5.37 -19.22 3.45
N ALA A 41 4.64 -19.74 4.44
CA ALA A 41 4.60 -19.18 5.79
C ALA A 41 4.37 -20.29 6.84
N ASP A 42 5.34 -20.51 7.75
CA ASP A 42 5.34 -21.71 8.60
C ASP A 42 4.90 -21.48 10.05
N SER A 43 4.96 -20.25 10.57
CA SER A 43 4.49 -19.95 11.94
C SER A 43 3.76 -18.62 11.98
N MET A 44 2.44 -18.68 11.85
CA MET A 44 1.53 -17.53 11.93
C MET A 44 0.92 -17.39 13.34
N ALA A 45 1.63 -17.87 14.37
CA ALA A 45 1.19 -17.83 15.76
C ALA A 45 1.18 -16.40 16.35
N ASP A 46 1.95 -15.51 15.75
CA ASP A 46 2.08 -14.10 16.11
C ASP A 46 1.36 -13.20 15.09
N VAL A 47 0.71 -12.14 15.58
CA VAL A 47 0.02 -11.10 14.80
C VAL A 47 0.90 -10.49 13.70
N ARG A 48 2.21 -10.36 13.89
CA ARG A 48 3.14 -9.85 12.86
C ARG A 48 3.24 -10.80 11.67
N GLY A 49 3.37 -12.09 11.93
CA GLY A 49 3.32 -13.12 10.90
C GLY A 49 1.98 -13.10 10.16
N GLN A 50 0.87 -13.02 10.90
CA GLN A 50 -0.48 -12.92 10.32
C GLN A 50 -0.64 -11.69 9.42
N ALA A 51 -0.16 -10.52 9.86
CA ALA A 51 -0.21 -9.28 9.09
C ALA A 51 0.65 -9.35 7.82
N ALA A 52 1.85 -9.94 7.92
CA ALA A 52 2.72 -10.17 6.77
C ALA A 52 2.03 -11.11 5.76
N LEU A 53 1.46 -12.23 6.20
CA LEU A 53 0.76 -13.18 5.32
C LEU A 53 -0.44 -12.55 4.64
N CYS A 54 -1.35 -11.93 5.40
CA CYS A 54 -2.54 -11.28 4.84
C CYS A 54 -2.14 -10.21 3.82
N THR A 55 -1.10 -9.42 4.13
CA THR A 55 -0.62 -8.36 3.24
C THR A 55 0.00 -8.93 1.97
N ALA A 56 0.82 -9.98 2.08
CA ALA A 56 1.42 -10.66 0.93
C ALA A 56 0.31 -11.22 0.02
N VAL A 57 -0.67 -11.91 0.57
CA VAL A 57 -1.80 -12.48 -0.19
C VAL A 57 -2.60 -11.37 -0.87
N ALA A 58 -3.08 -10.37 -0.11
CA ALA A 58 -3.93 -9.30 -0.64
C ALA A 58 -3.24 -8.47 -1.72
N THR A 59 -1.92 -8.23 -1.59
CA THR A 59 -1.17 -7.50 -2.62
C THR A 59 -0.83 -8.39 -3.81
N ALA A 60 -0.52 -9.67 -3.61
CA ALA A 60 -0.21 -10.62 -4.68
C ALA A 60 -1.42 -10.92 -5.57
N VAL A 61 -2.62 -11.13 -5.02
CA VAL A 61 -3.84 -11.42 -5.82
C VAL A 61 -4.23 -10.26 -6.73
N ARG A 62 -3.80 -9.04 -6.38
CA ARG A 62 -3.99 -7.82 -7.18
C ARG A 62 -2.87 -7.62 -8.21
N ALA A 63 -1.72 -8.24 -7.98
CA ALA A 63 -0.50 -8.11 -8.79
C ALA A 63 -0.26 -9.29 -9.74
N PHE A 64 -0.89 -10.43 -9.52
CA PHE A 64 -0.75 -11.66 -10.31
C PHE A 64 -2.11 -12.27 -10.65
N GLY A 65 -2.14 -13.16 -11.65
CA GLY A 65 -3.35 -13.90 -12.01
C GLY A 65 -3.68 -15.03 -11.03
N HIS A 66 -2.65 -15.62 -10.42
CA HIS A 66 -2.77 -16.76 -9.52
C HIS A 66 -1.89 -16.59 -8.28
N VAL A 67 -2.43 -16.92 -7.11
CA VAL A 67 -1.67 -16.94 -5.85
C VAL A 67 -1.90 -18.27 -5.14
N ILE A 68 -0.82 -18.99 -4.89
CA ILE A 68 -0.82 -20.23 -4.10
C ILE A 68 -0.17 -19.93 -2.74
N VAL A 69 -0.77 -20.40 -1.66
CA VAL A 69 -0.31 -20.16 -0.30
C VAL A 69 -0.09 -21.49 0.41
N ILE A 70 1.05 -21.64 1.05
CA ILE A 70 1.43 -22.82 1.83
C ILE A 70 1.64 -22.38 3.27
N THR A 71 0.71 -22.78 4.15
CA THR A 71 0.70 -22.41 5.57
C THR A 71 -0.33 -23.27 6.33
N ASP A 72 -0.35 -23.19 7.66
CA ASP A 72 -1.45 -23.74 8.46
C ASP A 72 -2.70 -22.87 8.32
N GLY A 73 -3.64 -23.31 7.48
CA GLY A 73 -4.88 -22.58 7.18
C GLY A 73 -5.90 -22.51 8.32
N HIS A 74 -5.75 -23.32 9.39
CA HIS A 74 -6.79 -23.44 10.42
C HIS A 74 -6.69 -22.39 11.54
N LEU A 75 -5.56 -21.69 11.64
CA LEU A 75 -5.37 -20.67 12.67
C LEU A 75 -6.33 -19.49 12.47
N PRO A 76 -6.97 -18.98 13.54
CA PRO A 76 -7.78 -17.78 13.47
C PRO A 76 -6.90 -16.52 13.41
N LEU A 77 -7.33 -15.54 12.62
CA LEU A 77 -6.74 -14.21 12.58
C LEU A 77 -7.18 -13.39 13.80
N THR A 78 -6.20 -12.87 14.53
CA THR A 78 -6.43 -12.16 15.81
C THR A 78 -6.65 -10.66 15.64
N ALA A 79 -6.18 -10.09 14.51
CA ALA A 79 -6.30 -8.69 14.16
C ALA A 79 -6.48 -8.51 12.64
N GLY A 80 -6.47 -7.26 12.18
CA GLY A 80 -6.53 -6.93 10.76
C GLY A 80 -7.93 -6.98 10.15
N PRO A 81 -8.03 -6.81 8.82
CA PRO A 81 -9.31 -6.69 8.12
C PRO A 81 -10.17 -7.96 8.19
N HIS A 82 -9.50 -9.10 8.32
CA HIS A 82 -10.09 -10.43 8.37
C HIS A 82 -10.14 -11.00 9.79
N ARG A 83 -10.02 -10.15 10.82
CA ARG A 83 -10.14 -10.56 12.22
C ARG A 83 -11.35 -11.46 12.45
N GLY A 84 -11.13 -12.61 13.09
CA GLY A 84 -12.15 -13.61 13.37
C GLY A 84 -12.38 -14.65 12.27
N HIS A 85 -11.82 -14.45 11.07
CA HIS A 85 -11.73 -15.51 10.05
C HIS A 85 -10.54 -16.42 10.32
N THR A 86 -10.58 -17.64 9.77
CA THR A 86 -9.39 -18.48 9.66
C THR A 86 -8.48 -17.99 8.52
N ILE A 87 -7.20 -18.37 8.56
CA ILE A 87 -6.26 -18.06 7.48
C ILE A 87 -6.76 -18.58 6.13
N VAL A 88 -7.32 -19.79 6.06
CA VAL A 88 -7.88 -20.33 4.80
C VAL A 88 -9.05 -19.49 4.29
N GLN A 89 -9.95 -19.04 5.17
CA GLN A 89 -11.07 -18.18 4.78
C GLN A 89 -10.57 -16.84 4.24
N MET A 90 -9.54 -16.25 4.85
CA MET A 90 -8.91 -15.02 4.36
C MET A 90 -8.29 -15.22 2.97
N ILE A 91 -7.54 -16.31 2.77
CA ILE A 91 -6.92 -16.64 1.48
C ILE A 91 -7.98 -16.77 0.39
N GLU A 92 -9.04 -17.53 0.64
CA GLU A 92 -10.14 -17.75 -0.31
C GLU A 92 -10.90 -16.45 -0.61
N GLN A 93 -11.16 -15.62 0.41
CA GLN A 93 -11.87 -14.35 0.25
C GLN A 93 -11.06 -13.32 -0.56
N GLU A 94 -9.73 -13.29 -0.41
CA GLU A 94 -8.85 -12.45 -1.23
C GLU A 94 -8.67 -13.02 -2.65
N GLY A 95 -8.99 -14.29 -2.88
CA GLY A 95 -8.89 -14.96 -4.20
C GLY A 95 -7.59 -15.75 -4.40
N GLY A 96 -6.88 -16.07 -3.32
CA GLY A 96 -5.78 -17.03 -3.33
C GLY A 96 -6.27 -18.48 -3.14
N ARG A 97 -5.34 -19.43 -3.24
CA ARG A 97 -5.60 -20.86 -3.02
C ARG A 97 -4.61 -21.44 -1.99
N LEU A 98 -5.11 -22.15 -1.00
CA LEU A 98 -4.29 -22.94 -0.07
C LEU A 98 -3.77 -24.22 -0.78
N ALA A 99 -2.51 -24.59 -0.52
CA ALA A 99 -1.91 -25.84 -0.96
C ALA A 99 -1.03 -26.43 0.16
N ASP A 100 -0.80 -27.73 0.11
CA ASP A 100 0.01 -28.45 1.11
C ASP A 100 1.52 -28.27 0.88
N ASP A 101 1.94 -28.16 -0.39
CA ASP A 101 3.33 -28.01 -0.80
C ASP A 101 3.49 -27.29 -2.16
N LEU A 102 4.73 -27.16 -2.64
CA LEU A 102 5.08 -26.48 -3.89
C LEU A 102 4.98 -27.38 -5.15
N THR A 103 4.48 -28.62 -5.05
CA THR A 103 4.53 -29.60 -6.15
C THR A 103 3.80 -29.11 -7.41
N ASP A 104 2.65 -28.44 -7.23
CA ASP A 104 1.83 -27.91 -8.32
C ASP A 104 2.17 -26.46 -8.70
N VAL A 105 3.24 -25.88 -8.12
CA VAL A 105 3.68 -24.51 -8.44
C VAL A 105 4.58 -24.54 -9.67
N PRO A 106 4.26 -23.80 -10.75
CA PRO A 106 5.13 -23.69 -11.91
C PRO A 106 6.54 -23.19 -11.54
N ALA A 107 7.56 -23.80 -12.15
CA ALA A 107 8.95 -23.56 -11.79
C ALA A 107 9.43 -22.11 -12.00
N ASP A 108 8.80 -21.39 -12.93
CA ASP A 108 9.07 -19.99 -13.26
C ASP A 108 8.35 -18.99 -12.34
N TRP A 109 7.38 -19.42 -11.54
CA TRP A 109 6.72 -18.54 -10.58
C TRP A 109 7.68 -18.15 -9.45
N PRO A 110 7.69 -16.88 -9.02
CA PRO A 110 8.38 -16.47 -7.82
C PRO A 110 7.76 -17.12 -6.59
N VAL A 111 8.61 -17.48 -5.62
CA VAL A 111 8.18 -17.94 -4.29
C VAL A 111 8.66 -16.93 -3.26
N LEU A 112 7.75 -16.46 -2.42
CA LEU A 112 8.06 -15.59 -1.29
C LEU A 112 7.90 -16.34 0.04
N TYR A 113 9.01 -16.47 0.76
CA TYR A 113 9.07 -16.99 2.12
C TYR A 113 8.89 -15.84 3.10
N LEU A 114 7.95 -15.99 4.04
CA LEU A 114 7.71 -14.99 5.09
C LEU A 114 8.43 -15.39 6.38
N GLY A 115 9.18 -14.46 6.96
CA GLY A 115 9.92 -14.67 8.21
C GLY A 115 10.92 -15.81 8.11
N ASP A 116 10.80 -16.76 9.03
CA ASP A 116 11.66 -17.95 9.14
C ASP A 116 11.02 -19.21 8.54
N ALA A 117 10.06 -19.05 7.62
CA ALA A 117 9.52 -20.19 6.87
C ALA A 117 10.65 -21.03 6.26
N GLY A 118 10.50 -22.34 6.36
CA GLY A 118 11.37 -23.34 5.79
C GLY A 118 11.46 -23.18 4.28
N LEU A 119 12.57 -23.64 3.72
CA LEU A 119 12.82 -23.65 2.28
C LEU A 119 12.53 -25.06 1.74
N PRO A 120 11.27 -25.40 1.41
CA PRO A 120 10.97 -26.60 0.65
C PRO A 120 11.81 -26.63 -0.63
N ALA A 121 12.29 -27.82 -0.98
CA ALA A 121 13.05 -28.03 -2.20
C ALA A 121 12.19 -27.61 -3.41
N SER A 122 12.58 -26.53 -4.07
CA SER A 122 11.96 -26.06 -5.31
C SER A 122 13.04 -25.82 -6.35
N GLY A 123 12.80 -26.26 -7.59
CA GLY A 123 13.68 -25.99 -8.71
C GLY A 123 13.26 -24.72 -9.46
N GLY A 124 14.24 -23.92 -9.88
CA GLY A 124 14.05 -22.77 -10.78
C GLY A 124 13.41 -21.53 -10.15
N GLY A 125 13.26 -20.47 -10.96
CA GLY A 125 12.53 -19.26 -10.60
C GLY A 125 13.18 -18.36 -9.54
N VAL A 126 12.53 -17.23 -9.28
CA VAL A 126 12.93 -16.26 -8.25
C VAL A 126 12.48 -16.78 -6.88
N ARG A 127 13.37 -16.73 -5.89
CA ARG A 127 13.08 -17.17 -4.52
C ARG A 127 13.47 -16.05 -3.58
N LEU A 128 12.50 -15.51 -2.85
CA LEU A 128 12.68 -14.34 -2.01
C LEU A 128 12.29 -14.66 -0.58
N ARG A 129 12.99 -14.03 0.36
CA ARG A 129 12.62 -14.06 1.76
C ARG A 129 12.34 -12.64 2.23
N ALA A 130 11.15 -12.43 2.79
CA ALA A 130 10.78 -11.19 3.47
C ALA A 130 10.95 -11.37 4.98
N LYS A 131 11.78 -10.53 5.58
CA LYS A 131 12.01 -10.47 7.04
C LYS A 131 11.76 -9.05 7.55
N TRP A 132 11.54 -8.93 8.85
CA TRP A 132 11.35 -7.65 9.54
C TRP A 132 12.14 -7.64 10.84
N SER A 133 12.76 -6.49 11.15
CA SER A 133 13.54 -6.30 12.39
C SER A 133 13.46 -4.84 12.84
N GLY A 134 13.13 -4.58 14.09
CA GLY A 134 12.79 -3.24 14.55
C GLY A 134 11.75 -2.57 13.65
N TRP A 135 12.10 -1.40 13.10
CA TRP A 135 11.32 -0.64 12.13
C TRP A 135 11.65 -0.92 10.66
N THR A 136 12.52 -1.90 10.38
CA THR A 136 13.06 -2.14 9.04
C THR A 136 12.46 -3.39 8.41
N ALA A 137 11.98 -3.21 7.18
CA ALA A 137 11.54 -4.27 6.28
C ALA A 137 12.71 -4.71 5.39
N HIS A 138 12.93 -6.00 5.24
CA HIS A 138 14.03 -6.57 4.45
C HIS A 138 13.49 -7.59 3.45
N VAL A 139 13.98 -7.54 2.22
CA VAL A 139 13.77 -8.58 1.21
C VAL A 139 15.10 -8.94 0.59
N HIS A 140 15.39 -10.23 0.48
CA HIS A 140 16.62 -10.75 -0.12
C HIS A 140 16.35 -12.09 -0.83
N PRO A 141 17.23 -12.54 -1.75
CA PRO A 141 17.13 -13.89 -2.31
C PRO A 141 17.17 -14.93 -1.20
N ALA A 142 16.33 -15.96 -1.29
CA ALA A 142 15.97 -16.83 -0.16
C ALA A 142 17.15 -17.56 0.51
N ASP A 143 18.21 -17.85 -0.25
CA ASP A 143 19.42 -18.54 0.21
C ASP A 143 20.49 -17.59 0.78
N THR A 144 20.25 -16.28 0.72
CA THR A 144 21.21 -15.24 1.07
C THR A 144 20.57 -14.24 2.02
N GLY A 145 20.88 -14.31 3.31
CA GLY A 145 20.37 -13.31 4.25
C GLY A 145 21.03 -13.41 5.61
N PRO A 146 21.44 -12.29 6.23
CA PRO A 146 21.87 -12.31 7.61
C PRO A 146 20.68 -12.67 8.53
N ASP A 147 20.98 -13.29 9.66
CA ASP A 147 20.00 -13.37 10.73
C ASP A 147 19.84 -11.99 11.37
N HIS A 148 18.61 -11.53 11.53
CA HIS A 148 18.32 -10.22 12.11
C HIS A 148 17.90 -10.42 13.56
N GLY A 149 18.80 -10.11 14.51
CA GLY A 149 18.60 -10.40 15.93
C GLY A 149 17.59 -9.51 16.68
N LEU A 150 16.98 -8.53 16.01
CA LEU A 150 15.93 -7.68 16.58
C LEU A 150 14.56 -8.14 16.11
N GLU A 151 13.64 -8.35 17.05
CA GLU A 151 12.24 -8.60 16.74
C GLU A 151 11.64 -7.36 16.05
N GLY A 152 11.06 -7.53 14.85
CA GLY A 152 10.45 -6.40 14.15
C GLY A 152 9.03 -6.09 14.60
N ASN A 153 8.61 -4.84 14.36
CA ASN A 153 7.26 -4.40 14.69
C ASN A 153 6.26 -4.72 13.56
N ILE A 154 4.97 -4.51 13.85
CA ILE A 154 3.86 -4.81 12.94
C ILE A 154 3.94 -4.05 11.62
N LEU A 155 4.39 -2.80 11.62
CA LEU A 155 4.52 -2.00 10.40
C LEU A 155 5.65 -2.53 9.51
N ALA A 156 6.77 -2.93 10.11
CA ALA A 156 7.89 -3.54 9.39
C ALA A 156 7.49 -4.89 8.76
N ALA A 157 6.69 -5.71 9.46
CA ALA A 157 6.18 -6.98 8.93
C ALA A 157 5.27 -6.77 7.70
N ILE A 158 4.33 -5.83 7.79
CA ILE A 158 3.44 -5.45 6.68
C ILE A 158 4.26 -4.91 5.49
N ALA A 159 5.21 -4.02 5.76
CA ALA A 159 6.06 -3.44 4.71
C ALA A 159 6.95 -4.50 4.05
N ALA A 160 7.51 -5.45 4.81
CA ALA A 160 8.35 -6.53 4.27
C ALA A 160 7.56 -7.45 3.33
N ALA A 161 6.33 -7.81 3.70
CA ALA A 161 5.45 -8.59 2.84
C ALA A 161 5.14 -7.88 1.51
N ALA A 162 4.74 -6.61 1.59
CA ALA A 162 4.47 -5.80 0.40
C ALA A 162 5.73 -5.61 -0.46
N LEU A 163 6.90 -5.40 0.15
CA LEU A 163 8.18 -5.28 -0.53
C LEU A 163 8.57 -6.59 -1.22
N GLY A 164 8.25 -7.74 -0.62
CA GLY A 164 8.48 -9.06 -1.22
C GLY A 164 7.66 -9.27 -2.48
N VAL A 165 6.38 -8.86 -2.46
CA VAL A 165 5.51 -8.88 -3.64
C VAL A 165 5.99 -7.89 -4.71
N HIS A 166 6.49 -6.72 -4.31
CA HIS A 166 7.13 -5.75 -5.22
C HIS A 166 8.31 -6.39 -5.97
N GLU A 167 9.25 -7.02 -5.27
CA GLU A 167 10.43 -7.65 -5.88
C GLU A 167 10.03 -8.84 -6.78
N ALA A 168 9.09 -9.68 -6.34
CA ALA A 168 8.55 -10.78 -7.15
C ALA A 168 7.91 -10.28 -8.46
N PHE A 169 7.12 -9.20 -8.36
CA PHE A 169 6.46 -8.59 -9.51
C PHE A 169 7.48 -7.95 -10.47
N GLY A 170 8.48 -7.25 -9.93
CA GLY A 170 9.58 -6.70 -10.73
C GLY A 170 10.35 -7.78 -11.49
N ALA A 171 10.62 -8.92 -10.83
CA ALA A 171 11.38 -10.02 -11.41
C ALA A 171 10.66 -10.70 -12.59
N ILE A 172 9.35 -10.96 -12.47
CA ILE A 172 8.55 -11.49 -13.60
C ILE A 172 8.56 -10.53 -14.79
N ARG A 173 8.50 -9.23 -14.52
CA ARG A 173 8.50 -8.22 -15.59
C ARG A 173 9.84 -8.09 -16.30
N ASN A 174 10.93 -8.49 -15.65
CA ASN A 174 12.27 -8.61 -16.21
C ASN A 174 12.66 -7.40 -17.08
N ARG A 175 12.46 -6.19 -16.56
CA ARG A 175 12.79 -4.96 -17.29
C ARG A 175 14.31 -4.88 -17.50
N PRO A 176 14.79 -4.45 -18.68
CA PRO A 176 16.22 -4.25 -18.91
C PRO A 176 16.86 -3.38 -17.82
N GLY A 177 17.94 -3.87 -17.21
CA GLY A 177 18.66 -3.18 -16.15
C GLY A 177 18.00 -3.21 -14.77
N SER A 178 16.96 -4.02 -14.55
CA SER A 178 16.37 -4.23 -13.23
C SER A 178 16.93 -5.50 -12.58
N ASP A 179 17.42 -5.36 -11.36
CA ASP A 179 17.87 -6.50 -10.52
C ASP A 179 16.77 -7.00 -9.57
N ALA A 180 15.50 -6.66 -9.85
CA ALA A 180 14.39 -7.01 -8.99
C ALA A 180 14.29 -8.54 -8.85
N GLY A 181 14.13 -9.01 -7.61
CA GLY A 181 14.09 -10.43 -7.30
C GLY A 181 15.47 -11.09 -7.15
N TRP A 182 16.56 -10.38 -7.46
CA TRP A 182 17.94 -10.89 -7.41
C TRP A 182 18.86 -10.04 -6.54
N ARG A 183 18.31 -9.07 -5.83
CA ARG A 183 19.02 -8.14 -4.94
C ARG A 183 18.44 -8.17 -3.53
N THR A 184 19.18 -7.59 -2.60
CA THR A 184 18.66 -7.21 -1.29
C THR A 184 18.11 -5.78 -1.35
N ILE A 185 16.93 -5.56 -0.79
CA ILE A 185 16.33 -4.24 -0.61
C ILE A 185 15.82 -4.09 0.82
N THR A 186 16.03 -2.92 1.42
CA THR A 186 15.66 -2.64 2.81
C THR A 186 14.97 -1.31 2.95
N VAL A 187 13.82 -1.27 3.63
CA VAL A 187 13.08 -0.03 3.90
C VAL A 187 12.97 0.17 5.40
N ASN A 188 13.70 1.14 5.93
CA ASN A 188 13.58 1.57 7.32
C ASN A 188 12.45 2.61 7.44
N LEU A 189 11.37 2.24 8.14
CA LEU A 189 10.20 3.10 8.32
C LEU A 189 10.44 4.24 9.32
N TRP A 190 11.37 4.07 10.26
CA TRP A 190 11.69 5.05 11.30
C TRP A 190 12.76 6.08 10.88
N GLN A 191 13.78 5.66 10.15
CA GLN A 191 14.74 6.56 9.50
C GLN A 191 15.05 6.05 8.09
N PRO A 192 14.26 6.43 7.08
CA PRO A 192 14.50 5.99 5.71
C PRO A 192 15.92 6.32 5.24
N GLY A 193 16.55 5.42 4.47
CA GLY A 193 17.93 5.59 4.01
C GLY A 193 19.01 5.41 5.09
N SER A 194 18.64 5.04 6.32
CA SER A 194 19.54 4.78 7.44
C SER A 194 19.33 3.38 8.02
N SER A 195 20.36 2.85 8.68
CA SER A 195 20.28 1.61 9.48
C SER A 195 19.90 1.86 10.94
N ALA A 196 19.76 3.13 11.36
CA ALA A 196 19.39 3.48 12.72
C ALA A 196 17.94 3.10 13.00
N ASP A 197 17.75 2.27 14.02
CA ASP A 197 16.42 1.80 14.41
C ASP A 197 15.65 2.84 15.24
N GLY A 198 14.34 2.64 15.35
CA GLY A 198 13.46 3.43 16.21
C GLY A 198 13.30 2.87 17.61
N PRO A 199 12.62 3.61 18.50
CA PRO A 199 12.21 3.10 19.80
C PRO A 199 11.20 1.95 19.62
N GLU A 200 10.97 1.18 20.68
CA GLU A 200 9.89 0.18 20.68
C GLU A 200 8.54 0.83 20.33
N LEU A 201 7.79 0.20 19.42
CA LEU A 201 6.45 0.63 19.03
C LEU A 201 5.45 0.31 20.16
N SER A 202 5.45 1.13 21.20
CA SER A 202 4.62 0.97 22.40
C SER A 202 3.37 1.84 22.42
N HIS A 203 3.36 2.93 21.63
CA HIS A 203 2.27 3.90 21.60
C HIS A 203 2.04 4.41 20.18
N ALA A 204 0.80 4.78 19.89
CA ALA A 204 0.42 5.47 18.66
C ALA A 204 -0.70 6.50 18.92
N PRO A 205 -0.88 7.47 17.99
CA PRO A 205 -2.00 8.41 18.07
C PRO A 205 -3.36 7.71 18.22
N ALA A 206 -4.24 8.26 19.05
CA ALA A 206 -5.59 7.77 19.27
C ALA A 206 -6.64 8.54 18.42
N ALA A 207 -6.21 9.47 17.58
CA ALA A 207 -7.08 10.24 16.71
C ALA A 207 -6.45 10.32 15.32
N TRP A 208 -7.13 9.76 14.33
CA TRP A 208 -6.68 9.73 12.94
C TRP A 208 -7.74 10.27 12.00
N TRP A 209 -7.32 10.91 10.92
CA TRP A 209 -8.23 11.38 9.88
C TRP A 209 -7.73 10.97 8.51
N ILE A 210 -8.39 9.99 7.89
CA ILE A 210 -8.05 9.51 6.55
C ILE A 210 -8.85 10.31 5.52
N VAL A 211 -8.16 11.07 4.67
CA VAL A 211 -8.77 11.89 3.61
C VAL A 211 -8.47 11.29 2.24
N GLY A 212 -9.54 10.88 1.55
CA GLY A 212 -9.48 10.17 0.28
C GLY A 212 -9.26 8.66 0.49
N LEU A 213 -10.25 7.86 0.08
CA LEU A 213 -10.32 6.40 0.25
C LEU A 213 -10.14 5.65 -1.08
N GLY A 214 -9.32 6.22 -1.97
CA GLY A 214 -8.79 5.52 -3.14
C GLY A 214 -7.79 4.43 -2.75
N HIS A 215 -6.79 4.22 -3.61
CA HIS A 215 -5.72 3.26 -3.36
C HIS A 215 -5.03 3.49 -2.00
N LEU A 216 -4.52 4.70 -1.75
CA LEU A 216 -3.77 5.01 -0.53
C LEU A 216 -4.62 5.02 0.74
N GLY A 217 -5.84 5.59 0.70
CA GLY A 217 -6.71 5.60 1.87
C GLY A 217 -7.14 4.21 2.33
N GLN A 218 -7.38 3.29 1.40
CA GLN A 218 -7.62 1.89 1.75
C GLN A 218 -6.37 1.21 2.30
N ALA A 219 -5.18 1.54 1.79
CA ALA A 219 -3.93 1.04 2.36
C ALA A 219 -3.70 1.56 3.79
N TYR A 220 -4.02 2.83 4.09
CA TYR A 220 -4.00 3.34 5.46
C TYR A 220 -4.95 2.57 6.37
N ALA A 221 -6.21 2.40 5.97
CA ALA A 221 -7.18 1.63 6.76
C ALA A 221 -6.75 0.16 6.95
N TRP A 222 -6.15 -0.47 5.93
CA TRP A 222 -5.54 -1.79 6.04
C TRP A 222 -4.44 -1.81 7.11
N VAL A 223 -3.42 -0.96 6.99
CA VAL A 223 -2.29 -0.88 7.93
C VAL A 223 -2.78 -0.61 9.35
N MET A 224 -3.70 0.35 9.52
CA MET A 224 -4.23 0.71 10.83
C MET A 224 -5.02 -0.41 11.49
N SER A 225 -5.73 -1.25 10.73
CA SER A 225 -6.47 -2.39 11.29
C SER A 225 -5.58 -3.46 11.95
N TRP A 226 -4.26 -3.41 11.71
CA TRP A 226 -3.28 -4.30 12.33
C TRP A 226 -2.65 -3.73 13.60
N LEU A 227 -2.84 -2.45 13.91
CA LEU A 227 -2.30 -1.86 15.14
C LEU A 227 -3.03 -2.44 16.36
N THR A 228 -2.27 -2.98 17.32
CA THR A 228 -2.80 -3.76 18.45
C THR A 228 -3.14 -2.91 19.67
N TYR A 229 -3.79 -1.74 19.50
CA TYR A 229 -4.13 -0.86 20.62
C TYR A 229 -4.71 -1.61 21.82
N ALA A 230 -4.16 -1.34 23.00
CA ALA A 230 -4.57 -2.00 24.25
C ALA A 230 -6.07 -1.80 24.55
N ASP A 231 -6.59 -0.62 24.21
CA ASP A 231 -8.03 -0.34 24.15
C ASP A 231 -8.36 0.37 22.82
N PRO A 232 -8.81 -0.37 21.79
CA PRO A 232 -9.12 0.22 20.49
C PRO A 232 -10.35 1.13 20.53
N THR A 233 -11.19 1.05 21.56
CA THR A 233 -12.40 1.90 21.68
C THR A 233 -12.07 3.36 22.02
N GLN A 234 -10.82 3.62 22.46
CA GLN A 234 -10.31 4.98 22.68
C GLN A 234 -9.74 5.60 21.41
N VAL A 235 -9.67 4.85 20.30
CA VAL A 235 -9.09 5.32 19.04
C VAL A 235 -10.20 5.74 18.09
N GLU A 236 -10.24 7.03 17.78
CA GLU A 236 -11.16 7.62 16.81
C GLU A 236 -10.51 7.70 15.42
N ILE A 237 -11.22 7.23 14.39
CA ILE A 237 -10.81 7.35 12.99
C ILE A 237 -11.90 8.05 12.20
N VAL A 238 -11.59 9.25 11.72
CA VAL A 238 -12.42 10.00 10.79
C VAL A 238 -12.11 9.57 9.37
N LEU A 239 -13.15 9.17 8.62
CA LEU A 239 -13.07 8.75 7.22
C LEU A 239 -13.74 9.78 6.32
N GLN A 240 -12.99 10.37 5.39
CA GLN A 240 -13.51 11.40 4.50
C GLN A 240 -13.36 11.04 3.02
N ASP A 241 -14.45 10.71 2.36
CA ASP A 241 -14.53 10.47 0.91
C ASP A 241 -15.97 10.67 0.39
N THR A 242 -16.16 10.84 -0.92
CA THR A 242 -17.50 10.98 -1.54
C THR A 242 -17.81 9.95 -2.62
N GLN A 243 -16.82 9.17 -3.02
CA GLN A 243 -16.89 8.19 -4.08
C GLN A 243 -17.51 6.88 -3.59
N ARG A 244 -18.01 6.12 -4.56
CA ARG A 244 -18.44 4.73 -4.40
C ARG A 244 -17.36 3.80 -4.93
N VAL A 245 -17.37 2.56 -4.44
CA VAL A 245 -16.54 1.49 -5.00
C VAL A 245 -17.03 1.10 -6.39
N VAL A 246 -16.09 0.76 -7.27
CA VAL A 246 -16.30 0.19 -8.61
C VAL A 246 -15.33 -0.98 -8.82
N ASP A 247 -15.58 -1.85 -9.80
CA ASP A 247 -14.81 -3.08 -10.04
C ASP A 247 -13.30 -2.83 -10.17
N ALA A 248 -12.88 -1.80 -10.90
CA ALA A 248 -11.48 -1.45 -11.08
C ALA A 248 -10.76 -1.11 -9.76
N ASN A 249 -11.51 -0.71 -8.73
CA ASN A 249 -10.92 -0.44 -7.42
C ASN A 249 -10.36 -1.70 -6.77
N HIS A 250 -10.79 -2.91 -7.13
CA HIS A 250 -10.22 -4.14 -6.59
C HIS A 250 -8.71 -4.24 -6.89
N SER A 251 -8.27 -3.83 -8.08
CA SER A 251 -6.87 -3.97 -8.50
C SER A 251 -5.84 -3.18 -7.67
N THR A 252 -6.28 -2.18 -6.90
CA THR A 252 -5.37 -1.35 -6.06
C THR A 252 -5.89 -1.12 -4.65
N GLY A 253 -7.20 -1.13 -4.44
CA GLY A 253 -7.83 -0.96 -3.14
C GLY A 253 -7.81 -2.27 -2.34
N LEU A 254 -7.02 -2.29 -1.27
CA LEU A 254 -6.87 -3.48 -0.42
C LEU A 254 -8.15 -3.91 0.29
N LEU A 255 -9.10 -2.99 0.52
CA LEU A 255 -10.37 -3.32 1.17
C LEU A 255 -11.47 -3.66 0.17
N THR A 256 -11.22 -3.45 -1.11
CA THR A 256 -12.22 -3.65 -2.16
C THR A 256 -12.24 -5.13 -2.58
N PRO A 257 -13.34 -5.86 -2.37
CA PRO A 257 -13.46 -7.26 -2.79
C PRO A 257 -13.58 -7.39 -4.31
N VAL A 258 -13.43 -8.63 -4.81
CA VAL A 258 -13.71 -8.96 -6.21
C VAL A 258 -15.20 -8.71 -6.47
N LYS A 259 -15.52 -7.80 -7.40
CA LYS A 259 -16.90 -7.34 -7.72
C LYS A 259 -17.61 -6.73 -6.50
N PRO A 260 -17.21 -5.53 -6.08
CA PRO A 260 -17.78 -4.89 -4.91
C PRO A 260 -19.24 -4.49 -5.11
N ASP A 261 -20.03 -4.55 -4.04
CA ASP A 261 -21.31 -3.86 -4.00
C ASP A 261 -21.11 -2.35 -4.18
N PRO A 262 -22.07 -1.62 -4.79
CA PRO A 262 -21.93 -0.20 -5.11
C PRO A 262 -22.11 0.71 -3.88
N VAL A 263 -21.44 0.40 -2.77
CA VAL A 263 -21.44 1.17 -1.52
C VAL A 263 -20.45 2.34 -1.57
N ARG A 264 -20.59 3.27 -0.61
CA ARG A 264 -19.59 4.35 -0.43
C ARG A 264 -18.28 3.76 0.07
N LYS A 265 -17.15 4.30 -0.39
CA LYS A 265 -15.82 3.85 0.05
C LYS A 265 -15.62 4.04 1.56
N THR A 266 -16.22 5.08 2.13
CA THR A 266 -16.27 5.33 3.59
C THR A 266 -16.90 4.17 4.35
N ARG A 267 -17.99 3.59 3.84
CA ARG A 267 -18.69 2.46 4.48
C ARG A 267 -17.87 1.17 4.43
N LEU A 268 -17.17 0.94 3.32
CA LEU A 268 -16.27 -0.20 3.17
C LEU A 268 -15.10 -0.14 4.17
N ALA A 269 -14.44 1.02 4.26
CA ALA A 269 -13.35 1.22 5.21
C ALA A 269 -13.84 1.21 6.67
N ALA A 270 -15.01 1.79 6.96
CA ALA A 270 -15.59 1.78 8.30
C ALA A 270 -15.83 0.36 8.80
N ALA A 271 -16.44 -0.52 7.99
CA ALA A 271 -16.71 -1.89 8.41
C ALA A 271 -15.45 -2.67 8.84
N VAL A 272 -14.31 -2.38 8.20
CA VAL A 272 -13.01 -2.98 8.55
C VAL A 272 -12.45 -2.41 9.85
N LEU A 273 -12.50 -1.09 10.02
CA LEU A 273 -11.97 -0.40 11.20
C LEU A 273 -12.84 -0.61 12.45
N GLU A 274 -14.17 -0.65 12.31
CA GLU A 274 -15.11 -1.00 13.37
C GLU A 274 -14.89 -2.45 13.84
N ARG A 275 -14.58 -3.39 12.92
CA ARG A 275 -14.21 -4.77 13.27
C ARG A 275 -12.89 -4.84 14.05
N ALA A 276 -11.95 -3.93 13.77
CA ALA A 276 -10.74 -3.78 14.57
C ALA A 276 -11.03 -3.20 15.97
N GLY A 277 -12.22 -2.64 16.19
CA GLY A 277 -12.70 -2.13 17.49
C GLY A 277 -12.60 -0.61 17.64
N TYR A 278 -12.29 0.10 16.55
CA TYR A 278 -12.15 1.57 16.55
C TYR A 278 -13.48 2.29 16.56
N ASP A 279 -13.49 3.50 17.11
CA ASP A 279 -14.59 4.45 16.94
C ASP A 279 -14.44 5.13 15.58
N VAL A 280 -15.44 5.01 14.70
CA VAL A 280 -15.34 5.45 13.31
C VAL A 280 -16.37 6.53 13.00
N VAL A 281 -15.87 7.67 12.55
CA VAL A 281 -16.70 8.81 12.11
C VAL A 281 -16.65 8.92 10.59
N ILE A 282 -17.82 8.88 9.93
CA ILE A 282 -17.92 9.01 8.48
C ILE A 282 -18.27 10.45 8.08
N LEU A 283 -17.38 11.06 7.29
CA LEU A 283 -17.60 12.34 6.64
C LEU A 283 -17.73 12.17 5.12
N ASP A 284 -18.95 12.03 4.64
CA ASP A 284 -19.29 11.91 3.22
C ASP A 284 -19.22 13.28 2.47
N ARG A 285 -18.16 14.07 2.71
CA ARG A 285 -17.94 15.42 2.14
C ARG A 285 -16.56 15.56 1.53
N ARG A 286 -16.45 16.33 0.44
CA ARG A 286 -15.15 16.67 -0.15
C ARG A 286 -14.41 17.69 0.69
N LEU A 287 -13.09 17.56 0.74
CA LEU A 287 -12.22 18.63 1.23
C LEU A 287 -12.40 19.86 0.33
N ASN A 288 -12.63 21.03 0.93
CA ASN A 288 -12.83 22.28 0.21
C ASN A 288 -12.33 23.47 1.05
N HIS A 289 -12.38 24.68 0.48
CA HIS A 289 -11.85 25.90 1.11
C HIS A 289 -12.51 26.28 2.45
N THR A 290 -13.71 25.75 2.75
CA THR A 290 -14.41 25.95 4.03
C THR A 290 -14.13 24.85 5.05
N SER A 291 -13.45 23.76 4.66
CA SER A 291 -13.11 22.67 5.59
C SER A 291 -12.17 23.16 6.67
N ARG A 292 -12.57 23.00 7.93
CA ARG A 292 -11.77 23.34 9.11
C ARG A 292 -11.91 22.23 10.13
N VAL A 293 -10.81 21.94 10.83
CA VAL A 293 -10.88 21.19 12.09
C VAL A 293 -11.44 22.08 13.19
N LEU A 294 -12.03 21.46 14.20
CA LEU A 294 -12.40 22.12 15.45
C LEU A 294 -11.15 22.36 16.31
N ALA A 295 -11.26 23.24 17.32
CA ALA A 295 -10.13 23.59 18.17
C ALA A 295 -9.66 22.41 19.04
N ASP A 296 -10.56 21.47 19.33
CA ASP A 296 -10.38 20.24 20.10
C ASP A 296 -10.07 19.02 19.23
N ASP A 297 -10.02 19.16 17.91
CA ASP A 297 -9.57 18.09 17.02
C ASP A 297 -8.05 17.91 17.13
N HIS A 298 -7.64 16.69 17.46
CA HIS A 298 -6.24 16.31 17.63
C HIS A 298 -5.78 15.26 16.62
N HIS A 299 -6.52 15.09 15.53
CA HIS A 299 -6.25 14.03 14.56
C HIS A 299 -4.94 14.24 13.82
N VAL A 300 -4.20 13.15 13.67
CA VAL A 300 -3.17 13.03 12.64
C VAL A 300 -3.87 12.75 11.30
N ALA A 301 -3.80 13.71 10.38
CA ALA A 301 -4.41 13.57 9.06
C ALA A 301 -3.50 12.80 8.10
N LEU A 302 -4.02 11.74 7.50
CA LEU A 302 -3.38 10.93 6.47
C LEU A 302 -4.12 11.17 5.14
N LEU A 303 -3.46 11.83 4.19
CA LEU A 303 -4.07 12.18 2.91
C LEU A 303 -3.59 11.26 1.80
N GLY A 304 -4.55 10.64 1.11
CA GLY A 304 -4.34 9.76 -0.04
C GLY A 304 -5.11 10.25 -1.28
N VAL A 305 -5.15 11.57 -1.48
CA VAL A 305 -5.89 12.22 -2.56
C VAL A 305 -5.13 12.18 -3.89
N ASP A 306 -5.86 12.13 -5.01
CA ASP A 306 -5.33 11.91 -6.36
C ASP A 306 -5.25 13.18 -7.22
N SER A 307 -5.63 14.34 -6.66
CA SER A 307 -5.67 15.62 -7.36
C SER A 307 -5.00 16.74 -6.56
N LEU A 308 -4.52 17.77 -7.26
CA LEU A 308 -3.80 18.87 -6.63
C LEU A 308 -4.71 19.81 -5.84
N ASP A 309 -5.97 19.94 -6.23
CA ASP A 309 -6.93 20.84 -5.56
C ASP A 309 -7.09 20.55 -4.07
N PRO A 310 -7.39 19.31 -3.63
CA PRO A 310 -7.43 19.00 -2.20
C PRO A 310 -6.05 19.14 -1.54
N ARG A 311 -4.95 18.82 -2.23
CA ARG A 311 -3.59 18.97 -1.66
C ARG A 311 -3.27 20.43 -1.32
N ARG A 312 -3.66 21.38 -2.18
CA ARG A 312 -3.43 22.82 -1.95
C ARG A 312 -4.15 23.34 -0.69
N LEU A 313 -5.21 22.67 -0.24
CA LEU A 313 -6.03 23.11 0.89
C LEU A 313 -5.46 22.71 2.26
N ILE A 314 -4.52 21.76 2.33
CA ILE A 314 -4.08 21.10 3.57
C ILE A 314 -3.73 22.10 4.68
N SER A 315 -2.85 23.07 4.41
CA SER A 315 -2.41 24.05 5.41
C SER A 315 -3.51 24.98 5.89
N GLY A 316 -4.60 25.15 5.11
CA GLY A 316 -5.73 25.99 5.48
C GLY A 316 -6.78 25.28 6.35
N VAL A 317 -6.71 23.95 6.48
CA VAL A 317 -7.71 23.16 7.24
C VAL A 317 -7.48 23.24 8.74
N GLY A 318 -6.21 23.36 9.17
CA GLY A 318 -5.84 23.56 10.57
C GLY A 318 -5.45 22.29 11.34
N TRP A 319 -5.25 21.15 10.67
CA TRP A 319 -4.70 19.96 11.32
C TRP A 319 -3.36 20.27 11.99
N LYS A 320 -3.16 19.75 13.21
CA LYS A 320 -1.89 19.86 13.94
C LYS A 320 -0.76 19.10 13.25
N LEU A 321 -1.11 17.98 12.60
CA LEU A 321 -0.23 17.18 11.76
C LEU A 321 -1.03 16.63 10.58
N ALA A 322 -0.54 16.88 9.37
CA ALA A 322 -1.06 16.31 8.14
C ALA A 322 0.08 15.69 7.32
N ILE A 323 -0.14 14.50 6.79
CA ILE A 323 0.82 13.75 5.99
C ILE A 323 0.15 13.42 4.67
N ASP A 324 0.55 14.13 3.61
CA ASP A 324 0.14 13.85 2.23
C ASP A 324 1.05 12.79 1.63
N ALA A 325 0.44 11.80 0.99
CA ALA A 325 1.13 10.77 0.24
C ALA A 325 0.75 10.82 -1.24
N GLY A 326 1.78 10.75 -2.09
CA GLY A 326 1.67 10.64 -3.54
C GLY A 326 2.41 9.41 -4.04
N LEU A 327 1.84 8.80 -5.08
CA LEU A 327 2.47 7.71 -5.84
C LEU A 327 2.75 8.18 -7.25
N GLY A 328 3.80 7.64 -7.88
CA GLY A 328 3.99 7.83 -9.31
C GLY A 328 2.85 7.20 -10.12
N VAL A 329 2.57 7.79 -11.28
CA VAL A 329 1.32 7.54 -12.03
C VAL A 329 1.56 6.85 -13.36
N GLY A 330 2.81 6.73 -13.79
CA GLY A 330 3.23 6.18 -15.07
C GLY A 330 3.99 4.86 -14.93
N PRO A 331 4.25 4.17 -16.05
CA PRO A 331 5.04 2.94 -16.02
C PRO A 331 6.48 3.16 -15.54
N ALA A 332 7.07 4.34 -15.75
CA ALA A 332 8.46 4.61 -15.36
C ALA A 332 8.61 4.80 -13.84
N ASP A 333 7.56 5.30 -13.17
CA ASP A 333 7.63 5.83 -11.82
C ASP A 333 6.55 5.27 -10.87
N PHE A 334 5.75 4.27 -11.27
CA PHE A 334 4.70 3.69 -10.39
C PHE A 334 5.20 3.16 -9.03
N ASN A 335 6.52 2.93 -8.92
CA ASN A 335 7.23 2.50 -7.71
C ASN A 335 7.81 3.68 -6.90
N ALA A 336 7.57 4.92 -7.33
CA ALA A 336 7.96 6.14 -6.65
C ALA A 336 6.93 6.51 -5.57
N VAL A 337 7.44 6.89 -4.41
CA VAL A 337 6.68 7.25 -3.21
C VAL A 337 7.13 8.64 -2.75
N LEU A 338 6.17 9.54 -2.56
CA LEU A 338 6.43 10.88 -2.02
C LEU A 338 5.52 11.11 -0.80
N LEU A 339 6.11 11.38 0.36
CA LEU A 339 5.38 11.89 1.52
C LEU A 339 5.75 13.34 1.75
N ARG A 340 4.76 14.15 2.11
CA ARG A 340 4.93 15.53 2.56
C ARG A 340 4.22 15.74 3.89
N ARG A 341 4.93 16.27 4.87
CA ARG A 341 4.37 16.64 6.18
C ARG A 341 3.99 18.11 6.20
N PHE A 342 2.87 18.43 6.86
CA PHE A 342 2.46 19.78 7.24
C PHE A 342 2.09 19.83 8.73
N PRO A 343 2.26 20.98 9.42
CA PRO A 343 2.86 22.21 8.91
C PRO A 343 4.35 22.05 8.58
N ALA A 344 4.78 22.72 7.51
CA ALA A 344 6.17 22.85 7.10
C ALA A 344 6.48 24.33 6.81
N TYR A 345 7.74 24.66 6.52
CA TYR A 345 8.14 26.02 6.12
C TYR A 345 7.34 26.51 4.90
N ILE A 346 7.12 25.63 3.92
CA ILE A 346 6.30 25.89 2.73
C ILE A 346 4.87 25.43 2.99
N LEU A 347 3.91 26.34 2.85
CA LEU A 347 2.49 26.01 2.92
C LEU A 347 2.05 25.16 1.72
N SER A 348 0.97 24.40 1.89
CA SER A 348 0.47 23.47 0.87
C SER A 348 0.15 24.16 -0.46
N ASP A 349 -0.49 25.32 -0.45
CA ASP A 349 -0.79 26.12 -1.65
C ASP A 349 0.46 26.76 -2.28
N GLN A 350 1.59 26.74 -1.58
CA GLN A 350 2.86 27.31 -2.01
C GLN A 350 3.87 26.27 -2.52
N VAL A 351 3.57 24.97 -2.41
CA VAL A 351 4.42 23.90 -2.92
C VAL A 351 4.63 24.10 -4.44
N PRO A 352 5.88 24.29 -4.91
CA PRO A 352 6.14 24.63 -6.33
C PRO A 352 5.54 23.60 -7.32
N GLY A 353 5.69 22.31 -7.01
CA GLY A 353 5.13 21.22 -7.82
C GLY A 353 3.60 21.15 -7.85
N TRP A 354 2.91 21.95 -7.04
CA TRP A 354 1.45 22.02 -6.99
C TRP A 354 0.90 23.33 -7.58
N LYS A 355 1.73 24.26 -8.08
CA LYS A 355 1.24 25.58 -8.58
C LYS A 355 0.72 25.57 -10.01
N GLY A 356 1.07 24.56 -10.81
CA GLY A 356 0.62 24.45 -12.21
C GLY A 356 -0.53 23.45 -12.38
N ASP A 357 -1.27 23.59 -13.49
CA ASP A 357 -1.97 22.45 -14.06
C ASP A 357 -0.90 21.47 -14.55
N VAL A 358 -0.85 20.27 -13.97
CA VAL A 358 0.02 19.23 -14.49
C VAL A 358 -0.55 18.85 -15.84
N PRO A 359 0.18 19.07 -16.96
CA PRO A 359 -0.29 18.61 -18.25
C PRO A 359 -0.58 17.13 -18.13
N GLN A 360 -1.78 16.70 -18.52
CA GLN A 360 -2.09 15.28 -18.57
C GLN A 360 -1.01 14.64 -19.44
N GLN A 361 -0.08 13.88 -18.83
CA GLN A 361 1.00 13.25 -19.56
C GLN A 361 0.34 12.31 -20.56
N ARG A 362 0.25 12.76 -21.82
CA ARG A 362 -0.34 11.96 -22.88
C ARG A 362 0.68 10.86 -23.15
N ARG A 363 0.37 9.65 -22.67
CA ARG A 363 1.29 8.52 -22.75
C ARG A 363 1.61 8.21 -24.20
N ALA A 364 2.80 7.66 -24.43
CA ALA A 364 3.24 7.25 -25.75
C ALA A 364 2.18 6.34 -26.39
N ALA A 365 1.92 6.53 -27.69
CA ALA A 365 1.00 5.67 -28.41
C ALA A 365 1.61 4.26 -28.53
N THR A 366 1.01 3.29 -27.85
CA THR A 366 1.43 1.88 -27.92
C THR A 366 0.57 1.09 -28.90
N ALA A 367 1.02 -0.09 -29.31
CA ALA A 367 0.25 -0.97 -30.19
C ALA A 367 -1.13 -1.29 -29.62
N ALA A 368 -1.20 -1.59 -28.31
CA ALA A 368 -2.45 -1.85 -27.61
C ALA A 368 -3.40 -0.64 -27.60
N LEU A 369 -2.90 0.57 -27.34
CA LEU A 369 -3.72 1.78 -27.38
C LEU A 369 -4.17 2.14 -28.80
N ALA A 370 -3.33 1.91 -29.81
CA ALA A 370 -3.67 2.11 -31.22
C ALA A 370 -4.73 1.11 -31.71
N ASP A 371 -4.65 -0.14 -31.27
CA ASP A 371 -5.67 -1.16 -31.53
C ASP A 371 -6.99 -0.85 -30.82
N LEU A 372 -6.93 -0.41 -29.55
CA LEU A 372 -8.12 0.04 -28.84
C LEU A 372 -8.72 1.29 -29.50
N GLN A 373 -7.91 2.26 -29.92
CA GLN A 373 -8.40 3.48 -30.59
C GLN A 373 -9.21 3.19 -31.86
N ARG A 374 -8.88 2.12 -32.59
CA ARG A 374 -9.64 1.69 -33.79
C ARG A 374 -11.02 1.11 -33.44
N ARG A 375 -11.18 0.54 -32.24
CA ARG A 375 -12.40 -0.18 -31.82
C ARG A 375 -13.28 0.64 -30.86
N ASP A 376 -12.64 1.38 -29.96
CA ASP A 376 -13.22 2.25 -28.94
C ASP A 376 -12.31 3.48 -28.72
N PRO A 377 -12.49 4.55 -29.51
CA PRO A 377 -11.75 5.81 -29.36
C PRO A 377 -11.86 6.41 -27.96
N CYS A 378 -13.05 6.34 -27.35
CA CYS A 378 -13.30 6.92 -26.03
C CYS A 378 -12.59 6.11 -24.96
N GLY A 379 -12.69 4.78 -24.98
CA GLY A 379 -12.00 3.89 -24.06
C GLY A 379 -10.48 3.98 -24.16
N SER A 380 -9.92 4.18 -25.36
CA SER A 380 -8.48 4.38 -25.54
C SER A 380 -8.00 5.66 -24.86
N VAL A 381 -8.69 6.79 -25.06
CA VAL A 381 -8.38 8.05 -24.37
C VAL A 381 -8.49 7.89 -22.85
N GLN A 382 -9.52 7.19 -22.38
CA GLN A 382 -9.73 6.93 -20.96
C GLN A 382 -8.58 6.09 -20.35
N LEU A 383 -8.20 4.97 -20.97
CA LEU A 383 -7.08 4.14 -20.49
C LEU A 383 -5.73 4.86 -20.60
N ALA A 384 -5.50 5.59 -21.69
CA ALA A 384 -4.28 6.37 -21.90
C ALA A 384 -4.09 7.45 -20.81
N GLY A 385 -5.18 8.03 -20.29
CA GLY A 385 -5.16 9.00 -19.19
C GLY A 385 -5.19 8.41 -17.78
N THR A 386 -5.33 7.09 -17.63
CA THR A 386 -5.56 6.43 -16.34
C THR A 386 -4.27 6.05 -15.62
N ALA A 387 -4.02 6.53 -14.41
CA ALA A 387 -2.82 6.18 -13.63
C ALA A 387 -2.62 4.65 -13.50
N VAL A 388 -1.37 4.21 -13.60
CA VAL A 388 -0.99 2.86 -13.13
C VAL A 388 -1.02 2.87 -11.60
N GLY A 389 -1.32 1.74 -10.99
CA GLY A 389 -1.16 1.57 -9.55
C GLY A 389 -0.97 0.10 -9.19
N ALA A 390 -0.21 -0.14 -8.14
CA ALA A 390 0.02 -1.47 -7.59
C ALA A 390 -0.16 -1.43 -6.06
N ALA A 391 -0.96 -2.37 -5.54
CA ALA A 391 -1.38 -2.40 -4.14
C ALA A 391 -0.19 -2.43 -3.16
N PHE A 392 0.88 -3.17 -3.49
CA PHE A 392 2.07 -3.25 -2.65
C PHE A 392 2.77 -1.90 -2.44
N VAL A 393 2.79 -1.02 -3.46
CA VAL A 393 3.39 0.31 -3.33
C VAL A 393 2.56 1.14 -2.36
N GLY A 394 1.23 1.10 -2.48
CA GLY A 394 0.33 1.80 -1.57
C GLY A 394 0.46 1.36 -0.12
N VAL A 395 0.69 0.06 0.13
CA VAL A 395 0.93 -0.47 1.49
C VAL A 395 2.24 0.05 2.06
N ILE A 396 3.34 0.00 1.30
CA ILE A 396 4.64 0.51 1.78
C ILE A 396 4.53 2.01 2.09
N THR A 397 3.86 2.78 1.23
CA THR A 397 3.57 4.19 1.46
C THR A 397 2.70 4.41 2.71
N ALA A 398 1.69 3.57 2.93
CA ALA A 398 0.84 3.65 4.10
C ALA A 398 1.61 3.36 5.40
N CYS A 399 2.50 2.35 5.39
CA CYS A 399 3.41 2.07 6.49
C CYS A 399 4.32 3.27 6.79
N LEU A 400 4.90 3.92 5.77
CA LEU A 400 5.70 5.14 5.93
C LEU A 400 4.89 6.31 6.50
N GLY A 401 3.64 6.49 6.04
CA GLY A 401 2.77 7.58 6.51
C GLY A 401 2.33 7.39 7.96
N VAL A 402 1.95 6.16 8.33
CA VAL A 402 1.63 5.82 9.73
C VAL A 402 2.86 5.94 10.62
N ALA A 403 4.02 5.44 10.16
CA ALA A 403 5.28 5.60 10.89
C ALA A 403 5.68 7.06 11.08
N GLN A 404 5.47 7.93 10.08
CA GLN A 404 5.69 9.36 10.21
C GLN A 404 4.74 10.00 11.25
N GLY A 405 3.47 9.57 11.29
CA GLY A 405 2.51 10.01 12.30
C GLY A 405 2.92 9.61 13.71
N ILE A 406 3.35 8.36 13.90
CA ILE A 406 3.85 7.84 15.18
C ILE A 406 5.15 8.53 15.58
N ARG A 407 6.11 8.68 14.65
CA ARG A 407 7.40 9.35 14.89
C ARG A 407 7.20 10.77 15.39
N ALA A 408 6.32 11.53 14.75
CA ALA A 408 6.01 12.90 15.17
C ALA A 408 5.35 12.98 16.56
N ALA A 409 4.75 11.88 17.03
CA ALA A 409 4.10 11.80 18.34
C ALA A 409 5.06 11.34 19.46
N LEU A 410 6.07 10.54 19.11
CA LEU A 410 7.04 9.98 20.05
C LEU A 410 8.38 10.74 20.08
N SER A 411 8.67 11.55 19.05
CA SER A 411 9.90 12.32 18.91
C SER A 411 9.60 13.73 18.39
N VAL A 412 10.51 14.67 18.67
CA VAL A 412 10.52 16.02 18.06
C VAL A 412 11.07 16.00 16.62
N ASP A 413 11.73 14.91 16.21
CA ASP A 413 12.32 14.75 14.89
C ASP A 413 11.30 14.27 13.85
N GLY A 414 11.49 14.66 12.59
CA GLY A 414 10.70 14.17 11.48
C GLY A 414 11.23 14.60 10.13
N PHE A 415 10.48 14.26 9.08
CA PHE A 415 10.78 14.66 7.71
C PHE A 415 9.64 15.46 7.12
N ASP A 416 9.94 16.63 6.55
CA ASP A 416 8.97 17.40 5.78
C ASP A 416 8.74 16.78 4.40
N VAL A 417 9.76 16.11 3.86
CA VAL A 417 9.68 15.35 2.60
C VAL A 417 10.39 14.01 2.76
N ILE A 418 9.72 12.94 2.34
CA ILE A 418 10.33 11.63 2.08
C ILE A 418 10.06 11.30 0.62
N ASN A 419 11.12 11.13 -0.16
CA ASN A 419 11.04 10.62 -1.52
C ASN A 419 11.77 9.29 -1.57
N LEU A 420 11.09 8.22 -2.00
CA LEU A 420 11.61 6.88 -2.07
C LEU A 420 11.29 6.29 -3.44
N HIS A 421 12.26 5.66 -4.09
CA HIS A 421 12.05 4.96 -5.35
C HIS A 421 12.38 3.47 -5.21
N LEU A 422 11.35 2.63 -5.06
CA LEU A 422 11.55 1.21 -4.71
C LEU A 422 12.34 0.42 -5.74
N GLN A 423 12.33 0.83 -7.02
CA GLN A 423 13.11 0.13 -8.05
C GLN A 423 14.62 0.44 -7.94
N THR A 424 15.02 1.62 -7.51
CA THR A 424 16.44 2.00 -7.42
C THR A 424 16.98 1.98 -5.99
N ASP A 425 16.08 1.85 -5.00
CA ASP A 425 16.37 1.99 -3.57
C ASP A 425 16.92 3.37 -3.19
N ASP A 426 16.64 4.38 -4.04
CA ASP A 426 17.04 5.75 -3.78
C ASP A 426 16.09 6.40 -2.77
N VAL A 427 16.68 7.07 -1.77
CA VAL A 427 15.97 7.84 -0.75
C VAL A 427 16.50 9.27 -0.72
N ASP A 428 15.59 10.24 -0.82
CA ASP A 428 15.87 11.66 -0.63
C ASP A 428 14.95 12.23 0.47
N LEU A 429 15.55 12.95 1.41
CA LEU A 429 14.91 13.38 2.65
C LEU A 429 15.10 14.88 2.87
N ALA A 430 14.03 15.57 3.23
CA ALA A 430 14.10 16.89 3.81
C ALA A 430 13.70 16.82 5.29
N PRO A 431 14.56 17.23 6.24
CA PRO A 431 14.24 17.20 7.65
C PRO A 431 13.08 18.16 7.97
N ALA A 432 12.41 17.87 9.09
CA ALA A 432 11.36 18.69 9.67
C ALA A 432 11.84 20.14 9.88
N THR A 433 11.15 21.11 9.29
CA THR A 433 11.45 22.54 9.48
C THR A 433 10.61 23.19 10.58
N ARG A 434 9.60 22.49 11.08
CA ARG A 434 8.70 22.93 12.14
C ARG A 434 8.43 21.80 13.13
N GLU A 435 8.38 22.17 14.40
CA GLU A 435 7.80 21.30 15.41
C GLU A 435 6.29 21.20 15.19
N VAL A 436 5.74 20.05 15.58
CA VAL A 436 4.32 19.77 15.51
C VAL A 436 3.83 19.51 16.92
N ASP A 437 2.73 20.15 17.30
CA ASP A 437 2.11 19.99 18.62
C ASP A 437 1.33 18.66 18.69
N VAL A 438 2.07 17.56 18.58
CA VAL A 438 1.51 16.19 18.63
C VAL A 438 1.43 15.68 20.06
N VAL A 439 2.04 16.37 21.04
CA VAL A 439 1.88 16.07 22.47
C VAL A 439 0.42 16.25 22.93
N ALA A 440 -0.37 17.06 22.22
CA ALA A 440 -1.81 17.15 22.43
C ALA A 440 -2.62 16.03 21.74
N ALA A 441 -2.03 15.24 20.84
CA ALA A 441 -2.67 14.04 20.31
C ALA A 441 -2.71 13.00 21.42
N ARG A 442 -3.92 12.60 21.82
CA ARG A 442 -4.10 11.51 22.78
C ARG A 442 -3.31 10.30 22.28
N LEU A 443 -2.31 9.83 23.03
CA LEU A 443 -1.59 8.62 22.73
C LEU A 443 -2.26 7.45 23.44
N CYS A 444 -2.36 6.32 22.76
CA CYS A 444 -2.80 5.06 23.34
C CYS A 444 -1.67 4.03 23.25
N ALA A 445 -1.60 3.16 24.25
CA ALA A 445 -0.69 2.01 24.24
C ALA A 445 -1.11 0.99 23.17
N LEU A 446 -0.12 0.31 22.60
CA LEU A 446 -0.24 -0.79 21.62
C LEU A 446 0.00 -2.17 22.24
#